data_AF-A0A392RVF1-F1
#
_entry.id   AF-A0A392RVF1-F1
#
_cell.length_a   1.000
_cell.length_b   1.000
_cell.length_c   1.000
_cell.angle_alpha   90.00
_cell.angle_beta   90.00
_cell.angle_gamma   90.00
#
_symmetry.space_group_name_H-M   'P 1'
#
loop_
_entity.id
_entity.type
_entity.pdbx_description
1 polymer ?
#
loop_
_entity_poly.entity_id
_entity_poly.type
_entity_poly.pdbx_seq_one_letter_code
_entity_poly.pdbx_strand_id
1 'polypeptide(L)'
;MAGSCNGLICLTGFRFSATSMIYDEKFEYWLRLWNPATRAISEKIGCFIDSRGFSFNFGCDNSTGTFKVVASHYILDQLTSD
;
A
#
# COMPACT_ATOMS: atom_id res chain seq x y z
N MET A 1 -4.16 -6.23 -2.62
CA MET A 1 -3.19 -7.13 -1.95
C MET A 1 -1.81 -6.77 -2.45
N ALA A 2 -0.86 -6.48 -1.55
CA ALA A 2 0.51 -6.10 -1.93
C ALA A 2 1.44 -7.31 -2.14
N GLY A 3 1.08 -8.47 -1.60
CA GLY A 3 1.87 -9.70 -1.72
C GLY A 3 1.87 -10.51 -0.43
N SER A 4 2.69 -11.57 -0.42
CA SER A 4 2.92 -12.44 0.73
C SER A 4 4.41 -12.60 1.01
N CYS A 5 4.78 -12.75 2.28
CA CYS A 5 6.16 -12.94 2.72
C CYS A 5 6.17 -13.65 4.09
N ASN A 6 7.02 -14.68 4.24
CA ASN A 6 7.17 -15.46 5.48
C ASN A 6 5.83 -15.92 6.10
N GLY A 7 4.89 -16.36 5.26
CA GLY A 7 3.57 -16.83 5.70
C GLY A 7 2.58 -15.72 6.07
N LEU A 8 2.96 -14.46 6.00
CA LEU A 8 2.06 -13.31 6.17
C LEU A 8 1.61 -12.77 4.81
N ILE A 9 0.40 -12.22 4.77
CA ILE A 9 -0.17 -11.52 3.62
C ILE A 9 -0.31 -10.04 3.95
N CYS A 10 0.20 -9.16 3.08
CA CYS A 10 -0.05 -7.73 3.20
C CYS A 10 -1.32 -7.34 2.44
N LEU A 11 -2.33 -6.97 3.22
CA LEU A 11 -3.61 -6.45 2.74
C LEU A 11 -3.48 -4.95 2.53
N THR A 12 -3.99 -4.50 1.38
CA THR A 12 -4.05 -3.09 0.99
C THR A 12 -5.49 -2.74 0.68
N GLY A 13 -5.88 -1.51 1.03
CA GLY A 13 -7.14 -0.94 0.61
C GLY A 13 -7.04 0.57 0.55
N PHE A 14 -8.01 1.17 -0.14
CA PHE A 14 -8.13 2.62 -0.22
C PHE A 14 -9.59 3.03 -0.09
N ARG A 15 -9.82 4.24 0.42
CA ARG A 15 -11.16 4.84 0.46
C ARG A 15 -11.08 6.31 0.10
N PHE A 16 -12.16 6.84 -0.48
CA PHE A 16 -12.26 8.26 -0.79
C PHE A 16 -12.11 9.10 0.49
N SER A 17 -11.27 10.13 0.43
CA SER A 17 -11.04 11.03 1.56
C SER A 17 -11.91 12.27 1.40
N ALA A 18 -12.94 12.41 2.24
CA ALA A 18 -13.88 13.53 2.19
C ALA A 18 -13.24 14.92 2.44
N THR A 19 -11.97 14.97 2.85
CA THR A 19 -11.19 16.21 2.99
C THR A 19 -10.63 16.72 1.67
N SER A 20 -10.82 16.03 0.54
CA SER A 20 -10.45 16.55 -0.77
C SER A 20 -11.38 17.68 -1.20
N MET A 21 -10.84 18.90 -1.33
CA MET A 21 -11.50 19.95 -2.09
C MET A 21 -11.73 19.49 -3.53
N ILE A 22 -12.80 20.02 -4.14
CA ILE A 22 -13.51 19.61 -5.37
C ILE A 22 -12.62 19.30 -6.61
N TYR A 23 -11.33 19.63 -6.60
CA TYR A 23 -10.44 19.55 -7.76
C TYR A 23 -9.31 18.51 -7.67
N ASP A 24 -9.13 17.81 -6.53
CA ASP A 24 -8.06 16.81 -6.39
C ASP A 24 -8.57 15.57 -5.65
N GLU A 25 -8.93 14.51 -6.36
CA GLU A 25 -9.49 13.30 -5.77
C GLU A 25 -8.45 12.60 -4.88
N LYS A 26 -8.58 12.75 -3.56
CA LYS A 26 -7.67 12.13 -2.60
C LYS A 26 -8.23 10.84 -2.01
N PHE A 27 -7.36 9.86 -1.84
CA PHE A 27 -7.68 8.55 -1.31
C PHE A 27 -6.81 8.25 -0.09
N GLU A 28 -7.45 7.83 0.99
CA GLU A 28 -6.76 7.27 2.15
C GLU A 28 -6.42 5.81 1.85
N TYR A 29 -5.13 5.53 1.69
CA TYR A 29 -4.57 4.20 1.60
C TYR A 29 -4.29 3.65 2.99
N TRP A 30 -4.50 2.35 3.19
CA TRP A 30 -4.16 1.65 4.43
C TRP A 30 -3.54 0.29 4.17
N LEU A 31 -2.69 -0.12 5.12
CA LEU A 31 -1.95 -1.39 5.09
C LEU A 31 -2.23 -2.19 6.37
N ARG A 32 -2.46 -3.49 6.22
CA ARG A 32 -2.61 -4.46 7.34
C ARG A 32 -1.89 -5.76 7.00
N LEU A 33 -1.46 -6.47 8.03
CA LEU A 33 -0.93 -7.83 7.90
C LEU A 33 -2.01 -8.83 8.29
N TRP A 34 -2.17 -9.88 7.48
CA TRP A 34 -2.99 -11.02 7.81
C TRP A 34 -2.10 -12.24 7.96
N ASN A 35 -2.28 -12.96 9.06
CA ASN A 35 -1.67 -14.27 9.29
C ASN A 35 -2.75 -15.35 9.06
N PRO A 36 -2.70 -16.09 7.93
CA PRO A 36 -3.67 -17.14 7.66
C PRO A 36 -3.64 -18.29 8.68
N ALA A 37 -2.48 -18.57 9.27
CA ALA A 37 -2.32 -19.66 10.24
C ALA A 37 -3.06 -19.37 11.55
N THR A 38 -3.02 -18.12 12.02
CA THR A 38 -3.73 -17.70 13.24
C THR A 38 -5.08 -17.06 12.96
N ARG A 39 -5.40 -16.81 11.69
CA ARG A 39 -6.56 -16.04 11.21
C ARG A 39 -6.62 -14.61 11.77
N ALA A 40 -5.52 -14.10 12.32
CA ALA A 40 -5.46 -12.78 12.90
C ALA A 40 -5.10 -11.72 11.84
N ILE A 41 -5.78 -10.59 11.89
CA ILE A 41 -5.47 -9.39 11.10
C ILE A 41 -4.92 -8.34 12.07
N SER A 42 -3.80 -7.71 11.71
CA SER A 42 -3.21 -6.64 12.49
C SER A 42 -4.06 -5.37 12.49
N GLU A 43 -3.74 -4.46 13.39
CA GLU A 43 -4.11 -3.05 13.25
C GLU A 43 -3.50 -2.44 11.96
N LYS A 44 -3.95 -1.24 11.60
CA LYS A 44 -3.36 -0.51 10.46
C LYS A 44 -1.89 -0.22 10.78
N ILE A 45 -0.97 -0.77 10.00
CA ILE A 45 0.47 -0.56 10.17
C ILE A 45 0.99 0.63 9.36
N GLY A 46 0.19 1.14 8.43
CA GLY A 46 0.52 2.30 7.61
C GLY A 46 -0.74 2.91 7.02
N CYS A 47 -0.74 4.23 6.92
CA CYS A 47 -1.83 5.02 6.34
C CYS A 47 -1.25 6.27 5.67
N PHE A 48 -1.69 6.59 4.46
CA PHE A 48 -1.33 7.84 3.79
C PHE A 48 -2.47 8.30 2.87
N ILE A 49 -2.48 9.59 2.53
CA ILE A 49 -3.49 10.19 1.65
C ILE A 49 -2.79 10.69 0.40
N ASP A 50 -3.22 10.21 -0.77
CA ASP A 50 -2.67 10.62 -2.06
C ASP A 50 -3.70 10.38 -3.18
N SER A 51 -3.36 10.79 -4.40
CA SER A 51 -4.05 10.47 -5.64
C SER A 51 -4.16 8.95 -5.87
N ARG A 52 -5.08 8.56 -6.74
CA ARG A 52 -5.22 7.16 -7.18
C ARG A 52 -4.02 6.71 -8.01
N GLY A 53 -3.78 5.39 -8.04
CA GLY A 53 -2.85 4.78 -9.01
C GLY A 53 -1.66 4.03 -8.40
N PHE A 54 -1.60 3.92 -7.07
CA PHE A 54 -0.49 3.20 -6.44
C PHE A 54 -0.55 1.68 -6.62
N SER A 55 0.57 1.12 -7.03
CA SER A 55 0.88 -0.31 -6.97
C SER A 55 1.74 -0.62 -5.75
N PHE A 56 1.42 -1.71 -5.05
CA PHE A 56 2.07 -2.07 -3.80
C PHE A 56 2.78 -3.41 -3.93
N ASN A 57 3.99 -3.48 -3.37
CA ASN A 57 4.75 -4.72 -3.18
C ASN A 57 5.09 -4.92 -1.71
N PHE A 58 5.10 -6.17 -1.27
CA PHE A 58 5.39 -6.55 0.11
C PHE A 58 6.55 -7.56 0.19
N GLY A 59 7.45 -7.36 1.14
CA GLY A 59 8.57 -8.26 1.38
C GLY A 59 9.18 -8.11 2.77
N CYS A 60 10.26 -8.83 3.01
CA CYS A 60 11.08 -8.70 4.21
C CYS A 60 12.51 -8.31 3.83
N ASP A 61 13.09 -7.42 4.63
CA ASP A 61 14.52 -7.19 4.63
C ASP A 61 15.15 -8.15 5.64
N ASN A 62 15.81 -9.18 5.14
CA ASN A 62 16.44 -10.22 5.96
C ASN A 62 17.60 -9.69 6.80
N SER A 63 18.24 -8.58 6.39
CA SER A 63 19.36 -8.01 7.14
C SER A 63 18.90 -7.33 8.44
N THR A 64 17.69 -6.77 8.44
CA THR A 64 17.09 -6.09 9.60
C THR A 64 15.98 -6.90 10.27
N GLY A 65 15.53 -7.98 9.63
CA GLY A 65 14.38 -8.77 10.09
C GLY A 65 13.06 -8.01 10.03
N THR A 66 12.95 -6.96 9.22
CA THR A 66 11.76 -6.10 9.16
C THR A 66 10.98 -6.30 7.87
N PHE A 67 9.66 -6.28 7.98
CA PHE A 67 8.79 -6.26 6.81
C PHE A 67 8.74 -4.87 6.20
N LYS A 68 8.68 -4.80 4.87
CA LYS A 68 8.62 -3.55 4.10
C LYS A 68 7.49 -3.61 3.07
N VAL A 69 6.85 -2.47 2.87
CA VAL A 69 5.89 -2.24 1.79
C VAL A 69 6.43 -1.11 0.92
N VAL A 70 6.48 -1.34 -0.39
CA VAL A 70 6.85 -0.33 -1.38
C VAL A 70 5.61 0.08 -2.14
N ALA A 71 5.34 1.38 -2.19
CA ALA A 71 4.31 1.98 -3.02
C ALA A 71 4.99 2.62 -4.24
N SER A 72 4.47 2.35 -5.43
CA SER A 72 4.95 2.92 -6.69
C SER A 72 3.77 3.53 -7.44
N HIS A 73 3.97 4.70 -8.02
CA HIS A 73 2.98 5.41 -8.80
C HIS A 73 3.56 5.67 -10.20
N TYR A 74 2.89 5.15 -11.23
CA TYR A 74 3.32 5.37 -12.61
C TYR A 74 2.75 6.68 -13.11
N ILE A 75 3.63 7.63 -13.44
CA ILE A 75 3.25 8.89 -14.09
C ILE A 75 3.33 8.66 -15.60
N LEU A 76 2.18 8.51 -16.25
CA LEU A 76 2.08 8.20 -17.69
C LEU A 76 2.74 9.29 -18.57
N ASP A 77 2.74 10.54 -18.11
CA ASP A 77 3.18 11.71 -18.89
C ASP A 77 4.70 11.87 -19.02
N GLN A 78 5.53 11.03 -18.39
CA GLN A 78 7.00 11.10 -18.50
C GLN A 78 7.61 10.10 -19.49
N LEU A 79 6.79 9.34 -20.22
CA LEU A 79 7.26 8.39 -21.25
C LEU A 79 7.25 8.98 -22.68
N THR A 80 6.95 10.27 -22.82
CA THR A 80 7.05 11.00 -24.09
C THR A 80 8.22 11.98 -24.05
N SER A 81 9.42 11.45 -24.13
CA SER A 81 10.62 12.22 -24.49
C SER A 81 11.60 11.26 -25.14
N ASP A 82 11.39 11.00 -26.43
CA ASP A 82 12.40 10.63 -27.43
C ASP A 82 11.88 11.06 -28.82
#